data_AF-A0A2H9MLJ7-F1
#
_entry.id   AF-A0A2H9MLJ7-F1
#
_cell.length_a   1.000
_cell.length_b   1.000
_cell.length_c   1.000
_cell.angle_alpha   90.00
_cell.angle_beta   90.00
_cell.angle_gamma   90.00
#
_symmetry.space_group_name_H-M   'P 1'
#
loop_
_entity.id
_entity.type
_entity.pdbx_description
1 polymer ?
#
loop_
_entity_poly.entity_id
_entity_poly.type
_entity_poly.pdbx_seq_one_letter_code
_entity_poly.pdbx_strand_id
1 'polypeptide(L)'
;GFKNEFKRKGHASSLIEECIKDAKNEKMLGVAVVTRKGPFMAHNDIFFKKGFQVVDIADPDFDLLVKKFDVKSKDPKFKSNMIDNLKKYGKGLTVIRSAQCPYTEKNVNAILESAKSKFDLKASLVDLKDSNAAQHTPCAFGTFCIIYDGEIISYHPISNCIITSMFFLYKRQQ
;
A
#
# COMPACT_ATOMS: atom_id res chain seq x y z
N GLY A 1 -16.69 -14.73 -3.03
CA GLY A 1 -16.00 -14.54 -1.74
C GLY A 1 -14.65 -15.22 -1.80
N PHE A 2 -13.68 -14.78 -0.99
CA PHE A 2 -12.36 -15.44 -0.91
C PHE A 2 -12.53 -16.89 -0.44
N LYS A 3 -11.89 -17.85 -1.12
CA LYS A 3 -11.96 -19.27 -0.74
C LYS A 3 -11.33 -19.45 0.63
N ASN A 4 -12.10 -19.96 1.58
CA ASN A 4 -11.62 -20.20 2.96
C ASN A 4 -10.94 -21.57 3.13
N GLU A 5 -10.96 -22.41 2.09
CA GLU A 5 -10.46 -23.80 2.11
C GLU A 5 -8.97 -23.92 2.48
N PHE A 6 -8.18 -22.86 2.29
CA PHE A 6 -6.74 -22.83 2.59
C PHE A 6 -6.40 -22.08 3.88
N LYS A 7 -7.39 -21.51 4.59
CA LYS A 7 -7.13 -20.79 5.84
C LYS A 7 -6.80 -21.77 6.97
N ARG A 8 -5.94 -21.32 7.90
CA ARG A 8 -5.52 -22.07 9.11
C ARG A 8 -4.79 -23.39 8.85
N LYS A 9 -4.27 -23.60 7.64
CA LYS A 9 -3.46 -24.78 7.27
C LYS A 9 -1.94 -24.54 7.34
N GLY A 10 -1.50 -23.41 7.88
CA GLY A 10 -0.08 -23.08 7.99
C GLY A 10 0.60 -22.57 6.72
N HIS A 11 -0.08 -22.52 5.56
CA HIS A 11 0.52 -22.10 4.29
C HIS A 11 1.22 -20.73 4.34
N ALA A 12 0.63 -19.74 5.01
CA ALA A 12 1.27 -18.43 5.15
C ALA A 12 2.60 -18.50 5.92
N SER A 13 2.65 -19.33 6.97
CA SER A 13 3.89 -19.57 7.72
C SER A 13 4.96 -20.24 6.84
N SER A 14 4.57 -21.24 6.03
CA SER A 14 5.48 -21.91 5.11
C SER A 14 6.01 -20.98 4.02
N LEU A 15 5.17 -20.09 3.47
CA LEU A 15 5.60 -19.10 2.49
C LEU A 15 6.62 -18.10 3.08
N ILE A 16 6.41 -17.66 4.32
CA ILE A 16 7.37 -16.78 5.01
C ILE A 16 8.68 -17.52 5.27
N GLU A 17 8.63 -18.80 5.66
CA GLU A 17 9.84 -19.62 5.87
C GLU A 17 10.65 -19.81 4.59
N GLU A 18 9.99 -20.07 3.46
CA GLU A 18 10.69 -20.20 2.18
C GLU A 18 11.33 -18.88 1.76
N CYS A 19 10.64 -17.74 1.93
CA CYS A 19 11.22 -16.42 1.68
C CYS A 19 12.47 -16.14 2.55
N ILE A 20 12.44 -16.53 3.83
CA ILE A 20 13.61 -16.42 4.71
C ILE A 20 14.75 -17.31 4.23
N LYS A 21 14.45 -18.53 3.79
CA LYS A 21 15.43 -19.49 3.30
C LYS A 21 16.09 -19.00 2.01
N ASP A 22 15.30 -18.50 1.05
CA ASP A 22 15.81 -17.93 -0.20
C ASP A 22 16.72 -16.74 0.07
N ALA A 23 16.30 -15.80 0.93
CA ALA A 23 17.13 -14.65 1.29
C ALA A 23 18.46 -15.07 1.94
N LYS A 24 18.49 -16.14 2.73
CA LYS A 24 19.75 -16.70 3.27
C LYS A 24 20.62 -17.33 2.19
N ASN A 25 20.03 -18.10 1.29
CA ASN A 25 20.75 -18.75 0.18
C ASN A 25 21.40 -17.71 -0.74
N GLU A 26 20.70 -16.59 -0.96
CA GLU A 26 21.21 -15.44 -1.71
C GLU A 26 22.15 -14.52 -0.91
N LYS A 27 22.49 -14.89 0.33
CA LYS A 27 23.39 -14.14 1.23
C LYS A 27 22.94 -12.70 1.50
N MET A 28 21.62 -12.48 1.56
CA MET A 28 21.03 -11.19 1.91
C MET A 28 21.25 -10.88 3.40
N LEU A 29 21.07 -9.62 3.79
CA LEU A 29 21.26 -9.16 5.18
C LEU A 29 20.06 -9.47 6.09
N GLY A 30 18.91 -9.80 5.51
CA GLY A 30 17.66 -10.09 6.21
C GLY A 30 16.46 -10.02 5.28
N VAL A 31 15.26 -10.12 5.86
CA VAL A 31 13.98 -9.95 5.16
C VAL A 31 13.22 -8.80 5.78
N ALA A 32 12.65 -7.93 4.95
CA ALA A 32 11.82 -6.81 5.37
C ALA A 32 10.40 -6.93 4.80
N VAL A 33 9.41 -6.46 5.54
CA VAL A 33 8.00 -6.47 5.11
C VAL A 33 7.27 -5.27 5.70
N VAL A 34 6.46 -4.60 4.89
CA VAL A 34 5.50 -3.62 5.39
C VAL A 34 4.21 -4.36 5.71
N THR A 35 3.65 -4.10 6.88
CA THR A 35 2.40 -4.69 7.35
C THR A 35 1.43 -3.59 7.77
N ARG A 36 0.15 -3.94 7.80
CA ARG A 36 -0.93 -3.05 8.25
C ARG A 36 -2.09 -3.88 8.74
N LYS A 37 -2.82 -3.37 9.73
CA LYS A 37 -4.10 -3.94 10.15
C LYS A 37 -5.21 -3.46 9.21
N GLY A 38 -5.74 -4.34 8.36
CA GLY A 38 -6.79 -3.95 7.42
C GLY A 38 -6.79 -4.78 6.12
N PRO A 39 -7.58 -4.36 5.13
CA PRO A 39 -7.62 -5.04 3.85
C PRO A 39 -6.29 -4.87 3.09
N PHE A 40 -6.02 -5.78 2.15
CA PHE A 40 -4.88 -5.77 1.22
C PHE A 40 -3.48 -6.02 1.80
N MET A 41 -3.30 -6.06 3.12
CA MET A 41 -2.00 -6.35 3.74
C MET A 41 -2.11 -7.43 4.82
N ALA A 42 -1.01 -8.15 5.04
CA ALA A 42 -0.91 -9.09 6.13
C ALA A 42 -0.75 -8.34 7.47
N HIS A 43 -1.36 -8.87 8.52
CA HIS A 43 -1.17 -8.38 9.89
C HIS A 43 0.22 -8.79 10.41
N ASN A 44 0.79 -7.98 11.30
CA ASN A 44 2.12 -8.19 11.89
C ASN A 44 2.25 -9.48 12.74
N ASP A 45 1.16 -9.97 13.36
CA ASP A 45 1.13 -11.14 14.24
C ASP A 45 1.83 -12.39 13.68
N ILE A 46 1.68 -12.66 12.38
CA ILE A 46 2.28 -13.84 11.75
C ILE A 46 3.81 -13.71 11.64
N PHE A 47 4.31 -12.49 11.46
CA PHE A 47 5.73 -12.19 11.33
C PHE A 47 6.42 -12.17 12.69
N PHE A 48 5.75 -11.68 13.75
CA PHE A 48 6.28 -11.76 15.12
C PHE A 48 6.56 -13.19 15.54
N LYS A 49 5.69 -14.14 15.20
CA LYS A 49 5.91 -15.58 15.44
C LYS A 49 7.12 -16.15 14.71
N LYS A 50 7.62 -15.46 13.68
CA LYS A 50 8.84 -15.80 12.93
C LYS A 50 10.06 -14.97 13.35
N GLY A 51 9.94 -14.18 14.41
CA GLY A 51 11.03 -13.37 14.96
C GLY A 51 11.39 -12.17 14.09
N PHE A 52 10.42 -11.59 13.38
CA PHE A 52 10.54 -10.24 12.86
C PHE A 52 10.32 -9.22 13.98
N GLN A 53 10.89 -8.03 13.84
CA GLN A 53 10.74 -6.91 14.77
C GLN A 53 10.35 -5.66 14.01
N VAL A 54 9.53 -4.79 14.63
CA VAL A 54 9.23 -3.47 14.07
C VAL A 54 10.49 -2.61 14.14
N VAL A 55 10.87 -2.00 13.02
CA VAL A 55 12.06 -1.13 12.92
C VAL A 55 11.73 0.29 12.49
N ASP A 56 10.54 0.48 11.93
CA ASP A 56 10.01 1.80 11.59
C ASP A 56 8.47 1.75 11.49
N ILE A 57 7.83 2.91 11.61
CA ILE A 57 6.37 3.06 11.49
C ILE A 57 6.03 4.24 10.59
N ALA A 58 4.89 4.18 9.92
CA ALA A 58 4.38 5.28 9.11
C ALA A 58 2.87 5.43 9.26
N ASP A 59 2.42 6.67 9.23
CA ASP A 59 0.99 6.98 9.25
C ASP A 59 0.25 6.35 8.05
N PRO A 60 -1.01 5.93 8.23
CA PRO A 60 -1.78 6.04 9.47
C PRO A 60 -1.62 4.84 10.43
N ASP A 61 -1.08 3.72 9.97
CA ASP A 61 -1.09 2.42 10.68
C ASP A 61 -0.17 1.36 10.03
N PHE A 62 0.93 1.80 9.42
CA PHE A 62 1.90 0.91 8.77
C PHE A 62 3.08 0.59 9.69
N ASP A 63 3.40 -0.70 9.82
CA ASP A 63 4.62 -1.16 10.47
C ASP A 63 5.61 -1.71 9.44
N LEU A 64 6.88 -1.28 9.50
CA LEU A 64 7.98 -1.91 8.79
C LEU A 64 8.64 -2.93 9.72
N LEU A 65 8.55 -4.21 9.35
CA LEU A 65 9.10 -5.32 10.11
C LEU A 65 10.33 -5.90 9.43
N VAL A 66 11.31 -6.31 10.22
CA VAL A 66 12.55 -6.91 9.72
C VAL A 66 12.95 -8.14 10.52
N LYS A 67 13.42 -9.16 9.81
CA LYS A 67 14.20 -10.26 10.37
C LYS A 67 15.63 -10.19 9.82
N LYS A 68 16.55 -9.67 10.63
CA LYS A 68 17.98 -9.61 10.27
C LYS A 68 18.62 -10.99 10.33
N PHE A 69 19.59 -11.23 9.46
CA PHE A 69 20.52 -12.36 9.54
C PHE A 69 21.89 -11.93 10.09
N ASP A 70 22.24 -10.65 9.91
CA ASP A 70 23.38 -10.00 10.55
C ASP A 70 22.91 -8.88 11.47
N VAL A 71 23.24 -8.97 12.76
CA VAL A 71 22.89 -7.99 13.80
C VAL A 71 23.51 -6.62 13.52
N LYS A 72 24.64 -6.56 12.81
CA LYS A 72 25.33 -5.30 12.47
C LYS A 72 24.71 -4.58 11.27
N SER A 73 23.80 -5.23 10.54
CA SER A 73 23.16 -4.61 9.38
C SER A 73 22.24 -3.45 9.79
N LYS A 74 22.20 -2.41 8.96
CA LYS A 74 21.34 -1.24 9.18
C LYS A 74 19.88 -1.60 8.90
N ASP A 75 18.98 -1.03 9.69
CA ASP A 75 17.55 -1.15 9.43
C ASP A 75 17.14 -0.33 8.21
N PRO A 76 16.26 -0.87 7.34
CA PRO A 76 15.53 -0.07 6.37
C PRO A 76 14.55 0.86 7.11
N LYS A 77 14.18 1.95 6.45
CA LYS A 77 13.27 2.96 6.98
C LYS A 77 12.35 3.49 5.88
N PHE A 78 11.19 3.98 6.27
CA PHE A 78 10.37 4.81 5.40
C PHE A 78 11.10 6.13 5.13
N LYS A 79 10.75 6.78 4.01
CA LYS A 79 11.23 8.13 3.76
C LYS A 79 10.52 9.09 4.72
N SER A 80 11.28 9.93 5.40
CA SER A 80 10.73 10.91 6.36
C SER A 80 9.82 11.95 5.69
N ASN A 81 10.00 12.21 4.40
CA ASN A 81 9.32 13.25 3.65
C ASN A 81 8.24 12.72 2.68
N MET A 82 7.66 11.53 2.95
CA MET A 82 6.65 10.94 2.06
C MET A 82 5.46 11.89 1.84
N ILE A 83 4.98 12.57 2.89
CA ILE A 83 3.76 13.39 2.85
C ILE A 83 4.03 14.89 2.61
N ASP A 84 5.28 15.35 2.69
CA ASP A 84 5.65 16.78 2.66
C ASP A 84 5.20 17.49 1.38
N ASN A 85 5.09 16.75 0.28
CA ASN A 85 4.82 17.30 -1.04
C ASN A 85 3.46 16.87 -1.62
N LEU A 86 2.46 16.56 -0.79
CA LEU A 86 1.13 16.19 -1.29
C LEU A 86 0.49 17.28 -2.17
N LYS A 87 0.82 18.57 -1.94
CA LYS A 87 0.36 19.68 -2.78
C LYS A 87 0.77 19.57 -4.25
N LYS A 88 1.83 18.82 -4.57
CA LYS A 88 2.28 18.59 -5.96
C LYS A 88 1.24 17.86 -6.81
N TYR A 89 0.31 17.15 -6.18
CA TYR A 89 -0.77 16.43 -6.86
C TYR A 89 -1.94 17.34 -7.25
N GLY A 90 -1.93 18.61 -6.80
CA GLY A 90 -2.85 19.64 -7.24
C GLY A 90 -4.31 19.42 -6.83
N LYS A 91 -5.20 20.21 -7.46
CA LYS A 91 -6.65 20.09 -7.30
C LYS A 91 -7.22 18.94 -8.14
N GLY A 92 -8.28 18.32 -7.64
CA GLY A 92 -8.94 17.17 -8.23
C GLY A 92 -8.45 15.85 -7.65
N LEU A 93 -8.73 14.76 -8.37
CA LEU A 93 -8.44 13.40 -7.96
C LEU A 93 -7.15 12.89 -8.62
N THR A 94 -6.20 12.43 -7.83
CA THR A 94 -5.05 11.65 -8.32
C THR A 94 -5.11 10.23 -7.77
N VAL A 95 -5.04 9.25 -8.66
CA VAL A 95 -4.87 7.84 -8.30
C VAL A 95 -3.46 7.42 -8.66
N ILE A 96 -2.71 6.92 -7.68
CA ILE A 96 -1.39 6.30 -7.86
C ILE A 96 -1.58 4.79 -7.82
N ARG A 97 -1.03 4.05 -8.77
CA ARG A 97 -1.07 2.58 -8.79
C ARG A 97 0.20 1.96 -9.33
N SER A 98 0.46 0.72 -8.97
CA SER A 98 1.28 -0.23 -9.75
C SER A 98 0.37 -1.32 -10.31
N ALA A 99 0.67 -1.81 -11.52
CA ALA A 99 -0.09 -2.85 -12.20
C ALA A 99 0.16 -4.27 -11.65
N GLN A 100 0.38 -4.42 -10.33
CA GLN A 100 0.62 -5.72 -9.69
C GLN A 100 -0.60 -6.65 -9.74
N CYS A 101 -1.81 -6.10 -9.81
CA CYS A 101 -3.05 -6.87 -9.84
C CYS A 101 -3.99 -6.34 -10.92
N PRO A 102 -4.49 -7.18 -11.85
CA PRO A 102 -5.46 -6.74 -12.87
C PRO A 102 -6.76 -6.22 -12.26
N TYR A 103 -7.07 -6.60 -11.01
CA TYR A 103 -8.23 -6.10 -10.28
C TYR A 103 -8.19 -4.57 -10.05
N THR A 104 -6.99 -3.99 -9.90
CA THR A 104 -6.87 -2.55 -9.68
C THR A 104 -7.17 -1.76 -10.95
N GLU A 105 -6.88 -2.30 -12.14
CA GLU A 105 -7.04 -1.56 -13.40
C GLU A 105 -8.48 -1.18 -13.73
N LYS A 106 -9.37 -2.17 -13.80
CA LYS A 106 -10.78 -1.93 -14.10
C LYS A 106 -11.41 -0.96 -13.10
N ASN A 107 -11.05 -1.12 -11.83
CA ASN A 107 -11.58 -0.29 -10.76
C ASN A 107 -11.02 1.13 -10.80
N VAL A 108 -9.72 1.31 -11.06
CA VAL A 108 -9.09 2.62 -11.25
C VAL A 108 -9.72 3.36 -12.44
N ASN A 109 -9.93 2.67 -13.56
CA ASN A 109 -10.58 3.27 -14.72
C ASN A 109 -12.00 3.75 -14.40
N ALA A 110 -12.79 2.93 -13.70
CA ALA A 110 -14.14 3.30 -13.27
C ALA A 110 -14.15 4.50 -12.31
N ILE A 111 -13.17 4.59 -11.40
CA ILE A 111 -12.98 5.72 -10.50
C ILE A 111 -12.69 7.00 -11.28
N LEU A 112 -11.73 6.96 -12.20
CA LEU A 112 -11.34 8.11 -13.01
C LEU A 112 -12.49 8.59 -13.91
N GLU A 113 -13.24 7.66 -14.49
CA GLU A 113 -14.43 7.96 -15.29
C GLU A 113 -15.53 8.61 -14.43
N SER A 114 -15.83 8.05 -13.27
CA SER A 114 -16.86 8.58 -12.37
C SER A 114 -16.51 9.96 -11.82
N ALA A 115 -15.23 10.19 -11.50
CA ALA A 115 -14.74 11.50 -11.08
C ALA A 115 -15.02 12.58 -12.14
N LYS A 116 -14.76 12.27 -13.42
CA LYS A 116 -15.03 13.17 -14.54
C LYS A 116 -16.52 13.34 -14.82
N SER A 117 -17.24 12.24 -15.06
CA SER A 117 -18.62 12.28 -15.57
C SER A 117 -19.68 12.64 -14.53
N LYS A 118 -19.49 12.28 -13.26
CA LYS A 118 -20.49 12.50 -12.20
C LYS A 118 -20.20 13.70 -11.32
N PHE A 119 -18.92 14.05 -11.15
CA PHE A 119 -18.51 15.08 -10.20
C PHE A 119 -17.85 16.30 -10.83
N ASP A 120 -17.57 16.26 -12.14
CA ASP A 120 -16.84 17.29 -12.90
C ASP A 120 -15.45 17.58 -12.30
N LEU A 121 -14.76 16.52 -11.86
CA LEU A 121 -13.44 16.60 -11.27
C LEU A 121 -12.36 16.30 -12.30
N LYS A 122 -11.28 17.09 -12.28
CA LYS A 122 -10.02 16.70 -12.91
C LYS A 122 -9.51 15.42 -12.25
N ALA A 123 -9.28 14.38 -13.05
CA ALA A 123 -8.81 13.09 -12.57
C ALA A 123 -7.56 12.64 -13.31
N SER A 124 -6.49 12.32 -12.58
CA SER A 124 -5.19 11.86 -13.10
C SER A 124 -4.78 10.50 -12.54
N LEU A 125 -4.07 9.74 -13.38
CA LEU A 125 -3.45 8.47 -13.02
C LEU A 125 -1.93 8.61 -13.02
N VAL A 126 -1.30 8.20 -11.92
CA VAL A 126 0.15 8.00 -11.83
C VAL A 126 0.43 6.50 -11.84
N ASP A 127 0.93 5.99 -12.96
CA ASP A 127 1.21 4.57 -13.15
C ASP A 127 2.69 4.28 -12.83
N LEU A 128 2.93 3.54 -11.75
CA LEU A 128 4.25 3.22 -11.23
C LEU A 128 4.86 2.06 -12.02
N LYS A 129 6.04 2.30 -12.59
CA LYS A 129 6.74 1.36 -13.48
C LYS A 129 7.89 0.62 -12.82
N ASP A 130 8.45 1.17 -11.75
CA ASP A 130 9.65 0.64 -11.10
C ASP A 130 9.66 0.92 -9.59
N SER A 131 10.64 0.30 -8.92
CA SER A 131 10.83 0.42 -7.47
C SER A 131 11.21 1.84 -7.04
N ASN A 132 11.93 2.59 -7.88
CA ASN A 132 12.32 3.96 -7.59
C ASN A 132 11.09 4.86 -7.53
N ALA A 133 10.16 4.74 -8.49
CA ALA A 133 8.89 5.45 -8.49
C ALA A 133 8.05 5.11 -7.25
N ALA A 134 7.95 3.83 -6.89
CA ALA A 134 7.21 3.36 -5.71
C ALA A 134 7.75 3.99 -4.41
N GLN A 135 9.08 4.09 -4.27
CA GLN A 135 9.73 4.72 -3.12
C GLN A 135 9.57 6.25 -3.06
N HIS A 136 9.03 6.91 -4.08
CA HIS A 136 8.77 8.36 -4.10
C HIS A 136 7.27 8.69 -4.02
N THR A 137 6.44 7.70 -3.72
CA THR A 137 5.01 7.88 -3.45
C THR A 137 4.78 8.38 -2.02
N PRO A 138 3.66 9.07 -1.75
CA PRO A 138 3.35 9.58 -0.43
C PRO A 138 2.67 8.54 0.48
N CYS A 139 2.81 7.25 0.16
CA CYS A 139 2.07 6.18 0.81
C CYS A 139 3.00 5.00 1.11
N ALA A 140 3.06 4.58 2.37
CA ALA A 140 3.87 3.45 2.80
C ALA A 140 3.44 2.11 2.16
N PHE A 141 2.22 2.01 1.63
CA PHE A 141 1.79 0.86 0.82
C PHE A 141 2.59 0.75 -0.48
N GLY A 142 3.14 1.86 -1.01
CA GLY A 142 4.08 1.92 -2.12
C GLY A 142 3.49 1.62 -3.51
N THR A 143 2.36 0.93 -3.59
CA THR A 143 1.79 0.44 -4.86
C THR A 143 0.39 0.98 -5.14
N PHE A 144 -0.23 1.68 -4.19
CA PHE A 144 -1.53 2.32 -4.38
C PHE A 144 -1.74 3.48 -3.42
N CYS A 145 -2.34 4.57 -3.91
CA CYS A 145 -2.76 5.71 -3.10
C CYS A 145 -3.81 6.53 -3.86
N ILE A 146 -4.77 7.13 -3.16
CA ILE A 146 -5.75 8.05 -3.75
C ILE A 146 -5.68 9.37 -2.99
N ILE A 147 -5.52 10.43 -3.76
CA ILE A 147 -5.30 11.79 -3.29
C ILE A 147 -6.39 12.67 -3.87
N TYR A 148 -7.02 13.48 -3.04
CA TYR A 148 -8.02 14.46 -3.45
C TYR A 148 -7.63 15.83 -2.88
N ASP A 149 -7.50 16.83 -3.75
CA ASP A 149 -7.13 18.21 -3.38
C ASP A 149 -5.88 18.33 -2.47
N GLY A 150 -4.90 17.45 -2.69
CA GLY A 150 -3.66 17.42 -1.92
C GLY A 150 -3.76 16.68 -0.57
N GLU A 151 -4.82 15.92 -0.34
CA GLU A 151 -4.99 15.07 0.86
C GLU A 151 -5.15 13.61 0.48
N ILE A 152 -4.52 12.69 1.23
CA ILE A 152 -4.69 11.26 1.00
C ILE A 152 -6.04 10.83 1.57
N ILE A 153 -6.94 10.40 0.69
CA ILE A 153 -8.27 9.89 1.06
C ILE A 153 -8.33 8.36 1.08
N SER A 154 -7.36 7.67 0.48
CA SER A 154 -7.18 6.23 0.63
C SER A 154 -5.73 5.78 0.46
N TYR A 155 -5.30 4.89 1.35
CA TYR A 155 -3.98 4.27 1.37
C TYR A 155 -3.97 2.86 0.79
N HIS A 156 -5.12 2.35 0.32
CA HIS A 156 -5.27 1.02 -0.26
C HIS A 156 -6.35 1.02 -1.36
N PRO A 157 -6.41 -0.02 -2.22
CA PRO A 157 -7.43 -0.11 -3.25
C PRO A 157 -8.85 -0.10 -2.67
N ILE A 158 -9.69 0.85 -3.08
CA ILE A 158 -11.11 0.94 -2.71
C ILE A 158 -11.97 0.92 -3.96
N SER A 159 -13.21 0.44 -3.86
CA SER A 159 -14.08 0.33 -5.02
C SER A 159 -14.58 1.70 -5.51
N ASN A 160 -14.95 1.78 -6.79
CA ASN A 160 -15.60 2.98 -7.35
C ASN A 160 -16.84 3.41 -6.54
N CYS A 161 -17.64 2.46 -6.05
CA CYS A 161 -18.82 2.75 -5.24
C CYS A 161 -18.47 3.51 -3.95
N ILE A 162 -17.40 3.10 -3.24
CA ILE A 162 -16.93 3.77 -2.03
C ILE A 162 -16.53 5.20 -2.35
N ILE A 163 -15.71 5.41 -3.39
CA ILE A 163 -15.29 6.76 -3.80
C ILE A 163 -16.47 7.65 -4.17
N THR A 164 -17.39 7.15 -4.98
CA THR A 164 -18.56 7.94 -5.39
C THR A 164 -19.37 8.36 -4.16
N SER A 165 -19.51 7.49 -3.16
CA SER A 165 -20.21 7.80 -1.92
C SER A 165 -19.49 8.89 -1.11
N MET A 166 -18.16 8.84 -1.03
CA MET A 166 -17.36 9.88 -0.37
C MET A 166 -17.57 11.25 -1.01
N PHE A 167 -17.54 11.33 -2.35
CA PHE A 167 -17.75 12.60 -3.05
C PHE A 167 -19.19 13.14 -2.95
N PHE A 168 -20.19 12.27 -2.91
CA PHE A 168 -21.57 12.71 -2.62
C PHE A 168 -21.70 13.32 -1.23
N LEU A 169 -21.04 12.75 -0.22
CA LEU A 169 -21.02 13.31 1.13
C LEU A 169 -20.30 14.66 1.17
N TYR A 170 -19.16 14.77 0.47
CA TYR A 170 -18.40 16.02 0.35
C TYR A 170 -19.23 17.15 -0.27
N LYS A 171 -19.93 16.87 -1.38
CA LYS A 171 -20.81 17.87 -2.04
C LYS A 171 -22.04 18.26 -1.22
N ARG A 172 -22.46 17.45 -0.25
CA ARG A 172 -23.59 17.81 0.65
C ARG A 172 -23.18 18.71 1.80
N GLN A 173 -21.88 18.79 2.11
CA GLN A 173 -21.34 19.61 3.20
C GLN A 173 -20.91 21.01 2.74
N GLN A 174 -20.96 21.29 1.43
CA GLN A 174 -20.77 22.62 0.85
C GLN A 174 -22.11 23.19 0.39
#